data_AF-A0A914QRZ5-F1
#
_entry.id   AF-A0A914QRZ5-F1
#
_cell.length_a   1.000
_cell.length_b   1.000
_cell.length_c   1.000
_cell.angle_alpha   90.00
_cell.angle_beta   90.00
_cell.angle_gamma   90.00
#
_symmetry.space_group_name_H-M   'P 1'
#
loop_
_entity.id
_entity.type
_entity.pdbx_description
1 polymer ?
#
loop_
_entity_poly.entity_id
_entity_poly.type
_entity_poly.pdbx_seq_one_letter_code
_entity_poly.pdbx_strand_id
1 'polypeptide(L)'
;MSAKFEVHDKLCDTEFTIGWLLDSLGTNDKKFKENYGNRKISNVSARDISGGKGMFSIVLKCEISFQDSKDEKDIYTTIVKIPGSYVFDEMNEKGVEDAPKAEYLNIPEMHTTEVNFYNIFKNKIPKILPTVYFTQLWIPGKHQGCLHMEDLSKRGAGLNFYDCLNHAQIKSIIRGMAYFHKELLCCDEKSWRGKFPIKIEMFENLDRFVEMFSKTFKGYLKNDPPNF
;
A
#
# COMPACT_ATOMS: atom_id res chain seq x y z
N MET A 1 -21.29 7.03 -21.67
CA MET A 1 -20.02 7.40 -22.35
C MET A 1 -18.91 6.65 -21.65
N SER A 2 -18.30 5.65 -22.28
CA SER A 2 -17.07 5.05 -21.75
C SER A 2 -15.94 6.04 -22.00
N ALA A 3 -15.28 6.53 -20.95
CA ALA A 3 -14.06 7.29 -21.11
C ALA A 3 -13.05 6.42 -21.88
N LYS A 4 -12.51 6.93 -22.98
CA LYS A 4 -11.29 6.36 -23.58
C LYS A 4 -10.15 6.75 -22.65
N PHE A 5 -9.34 5.78 -22.25
CA PHE A 5 -8.08 6.03 -21.56
C PHE A 5 -6.96 6.09 -22.58
N GLU A 6 -5.96 6.91 -22.32
CA GLU A 6 -4.71 6.96 -23.06
C GLU A 6 -3.58 6.40 -22.19
N VAL A 7 -2.61 5.71 -22.79
CA VAL A 7 -1.49 5.11 -22.04
C VAL A 7 -0.62 6.13 -21.30
N HIS A 8 -0.68 7.40 -21.71
CA HIS A 8 0.02 8.50 -21.07
C HIS A 8 -0.80 9.19 -19.97
N ASP A 9 -2.06 8.81 -19.77
CA ASP A 9 -2.87 9.34 -18.68
C ASP A 9 -2.25 8.94 -17.34
N LYS A 10 -2.25 9.89 -16.41
CA LYS A 10 -1.74 9.69 -15.06
C LYS A 10 -2.73 8.89 -14.21
N LEU A 11 -2.20 8.12 -13.27
CA LEU A 11 -2.98 7.50 -12.21
C LEU A 11 -3.29 8.58 -11.16
N CYS A 12 -4.47 9.18 -11.25
CA CYS A 12 -4.85 10.36 -10.46
C CYS A 12 -3.79 11.47 -10.59
N ASP A 13 -3.45 12.15 -9.49
CA ASP A 13 -2.50 13.28 -9.46
C ASP A 13 -1.03 12.83 -9.27
N THR A 14 -0.68 11.61 -9.71
CA THR A 14 0.66 11.03 -9.49
C THR A 14 1.54 11.11 -10.74
N GLU A 15 2.83 10.77 -10.61
CA GLU A 15 3.75 10.69 -11.75
C GLU A 15 3.61 9.38 -12.55
N PHE A 16 2.91 8.38 -12.02
CA PHE A 16 2.72 7.08 -12.66
C PHE A 16 1.59 7.13 -13.67
N THR A 17 1.74 6.42 -14.79
CA THR A 17 0.78 6.41 -15.90
C THR A 17 0.05 5.07 -16.01
N ILE A 18 -1.04 5.06 -16.78
CA ILE A 18 -1.75 3.84 -17.16
C ILE A 18 -0.82 2.90 -17.93
N GLY A 19 0.01 3.41 -18.83
CA GLY A 19 1.01 2.61 -19.55
C GLY A 19 1.97 1.90 -18.60
N TRP A 20 2.53 2.61 -17.63
CA TRP A 20 3.39 2.02 -16.61
C TRP A 20 2.67 0.92 -15.80
N LEU A 21 1.40 1.16 -15.42
CA LEU A 21 0.60 0.18 -14.68
C LEU A 21 0.47 -1.12 -15.47
N LEU A 22 0.07 -1.01 -16.74
CA LEU A 22 -0.15 -2.14 -17.63
C LEU A 22 1.16 -2.87 -17.95
N ASP A 23 2.24 -2.15 -18.20
CA ASP A 23 3.57 -2.72 -18.44
C ASP A 23 4.07 -3.49 -17.22
N SER A 24 3.86 -2.96 -16.02
CA SER A 24 4.21 -3.63 -14.77
C SER A 24 3.48 -4.96 -14.61
N LEU A 25 2.17 -5.02 -14.90
CA LEU A 25 1.38 -6.27 -14.84
C LEU A 25 1.79 -7.22 -15.96
N GLY A 26 1.86 -6.73 -17.20
CA GLY A 26 2.28 -7.50 -18.38
C GLY A 26 3.68 -8.07 -18.26
N THR A 27 4.55 -7.46 -17.46
CA THR A 27 5.91 -7.96 -17.19
C THR A 27 5.95 -8.93 -16.01
N ASN A 28 5.25 -8.63 -14.91
CA ASN A 28 5.50 -9.30 -13.63
C ASN A 28 4.35 -10.17 -13.11
N ASP A 29 3.16 -10.10 -13.72
CA ASP A 29 1.99 -10.87 -13.27
C ASP A 29 1.61 -11.96 -14.28
N LYS A 30 1.98 -13.20 -13.96
CA LYS A 30 1.65 -14.37 -14.77
C LYS A 30 0.13 -14.57 -14.90
N LYS A 31 -0.63 -14.35 -13.82
CA LYS A 31 -2.09 -14.50 -13.83
C LYS A 31 -2.73 -13.46 -14.74
N PHE A 32 -2.25 -12.22 -14.70
CA PHE A 32 -2.72 -11.18 -15.60
C PHE A 32 -2.45 -11.56 -17.06
N LYS A 33 -1.21 -11.98 -17.39
CA LYS A 33 -0.86 -12.39 -18.75
C LYS A 33 -1.70 -13.54 -19.28
N GLU A 34 -1.85 -14.60 -18.49
CA GLU A 34 -2.54 -15.81 -18.90
C GLU A 34 -4.04 -15.60 -19.09
N ASN A 35 -4.67 -14.82 -18.22
CA ASN A 35 -6.14 -14.66 -18.24
C ASN A 35 -6.60 -13.42 -19.02
N TYR A 36 -5.72 -12.42 -19.20
CA TYR A 36 -6.09 -11.11 -19.74
C TYR A 36 -5.15 -10.56 -20.81
N GLY A 37 -3.96 -11.14 -21.02
CA GLY A 37 -2.93 -10.58 -21.91
C GLY A 37 -3.36 -10.42 -23.38
N ASN A 38 -4.32 -11.22 -23.84
CA ASN A 38 -4.88 -11.14 -25.20
C ASN A 38 -6.23 -10.40 -25.27
N ARG A 39 -6.74 -9.94 -24.12
CA ARG A 39 -8.05 -9.30 -24.04
C ARG A 39 -7.92 -7.81 -24.30
N LYS A 40 -8.88 -7.25 -25.01
CA LYS A 40 -8.89 -5.82 -25.29
C LYS A 40 -9.41 -5.05 -24.08
N ILE A 41 -8.58 -4.19 -23.53
CA ILE A 41 -8.95 -3.32 -22.41
C ILE A 41 -9.99 -2.29 -22.90
N SER A 42 -11.08 -2.13 -22.15
CA SER A 42 -12.14 -1.16 -22.43
C SER A 42 -11.98 0.11 -21.60
N ASN A 43 -11.49 0.00 -20.37
CA ASN A 43 -11.29 1.11 -19.46
C ASN A 43 -10.21 0.78 -18.42
N VAL A 44 -9.49 1.82 -17.98
CA VAL A 44 -8.62 1.77 -16.80
C VAL A 44 -8.97 2.97 -15.93
N SER A 45 -9.23 2.74 -14.66
CA SER A 45 -9.47 3.79 -13.67
C SER A 45 -8.57 3.61 -12.47
N ALA A 46 -8.23 4.73 -11.84
CA ALA A 46 -7.58 4.77 -10.54
C ALA A 46 -8.39 5.67 -9.62
N ARG A 47 -8.47 5.31 -8.34
CA ARG A 47 -9.05 6.16 -7.30
C ARG A 47 -8.20 6.09 -6.05
N ASP A 48 -8.03 7.21 -5.38
CA ASP A 48 -7.40 7.22 -4.07
C ASP A 48 -8.33 6.57 -3.05
N ILE A 49 -7.80 5.56 -2.35
CA ILE A 49 -8.45 4.85 -1.25
C ILE A 49 -7.70 5.03 0.06
N SER A 50 -6.69 5.91 0.10
CA SER A 50 -5.91 6.20 1.29
C SER A 50 -6.83 6.64 2.43
N GLY A 51 -7.73 7.60 2.18
CA GLY A 51 -8.70 8.11 3.15
C GLY A 51 -8.05 8.49 4.49
N GLY A 52 -6.79 8.94 4.47
CA GLY A 52 -6.00 9.21 5.67
C GLY A 52 -5.36 8.01 6.38
N LYS A 53 -5.61 6.79 5.90
CA LYS A 53 -5.20 5.49 6.48
C LYS A 53 -3.96 4.88 5.80
N GLY A 54 -3.39 5.57 4.81
CA GLY A 54 -2.25 5.09 4.01
C GLY A 54 -0.86 5.20 4.65
N MET A 55 -0.75 5.71 5.88
CA MET A 55 0.51 5.88 6.63
C MET A 55 1.63 6.54 5.80
N PHE A 56 1.55 7.86 5.63
CA PHE A 56 2.45 8.67 4.79
C PHE A 56 2.52 8.19 3.33
N SER A 57 1.42 7.65 2.81
CA SER A 57 1.33 7.22 1.41
C SER A 57 -0.05 7.51 0.85
N ILE A 58 -0.09 7.83 -0.44
CA ILE A 58 -1.30 7.71 -1.25
C ILE A 58 -1.44 6.24 -1.64
N VAL A 59 -2.65 5.70 -1.58
CA VAL A 59 -2.95 4.31 -1.93
C VAL A 59 -4.02 4.32 -2.99
N LEU A 60 -3.64 4.06 -4.24
CA LEU A 60 -4.56 4.04 -5.36
C LEU A 60 -5.09 2.62 -5.57
N LYS A 61 -6.41 2.49 -5.64
CA LYS A 61 -7.04 1.30 -6.22
C LYS A 61 -7.17 1.49 -7.72
N CYS A 62 -6.54 0.61 -8.48
CA CYS A 62 -6.61 0.60 -9.93
C CYS A 62 -7.53 -0.53 -10.40
N GLU A 63 -8.39 -0.24 -11.36
CA GLU A 63 -9.39 -1.15 -11.90
C GLU A 63 -9.27 -1.19 -13.43
N ILE A 64 -9.09 -2.39 -13.99
CA ILE A 64 -8.92 -2.63 -15.41
C ILE A 64 -10.11 -3.45 -15.91
N SER A 65 -10.86 -2.87 -16.84
CA SER A 65 -12.03 -3.48 -17.47
C SER A 65 -11.70 -3.92 -18.90
N PHE A 66 -12.37 -4.98 -19.37
CA PHE A 66 -12.14 -5.57 -20.69
C PHE A 66 -13.40 -5.50 -21.55
N GLN A 67 -13.26 -5.39 -22.88
CA GLN A 67 -14.38 -5.21 -23.82
C GLN A 67 -15.34 -6.40 -23.87
N ASP A 68 -14.81 -7.59 -23.66
CA ASP A 68 -15.54 -8.87 -23.66
C ASP A 68 -16.09 -9.25 -22.27
N SER A 69 -15.89 -8.40 -21.26
CA SER A 69 -16.43 -8.61 -19.92
C SER A 69 -17.96 -8.54 -19.93
N LYS A 70 -18.59 -9.53 -19.30
CA LYS A 70 -20.06 -9.62 -19.16
C LYS A 70 -20.56 -9.31 -17.74
N ASP A 71 -19.65 -9.18 -16.77
CA ASP A 71 -19.94 -9.02 -15.34
C ASP A 71 -18.83 -8.18 -14.68
N GLU A 72 -19.20 -7.35 -13.70
CA GLU A 72 -18.26 -6.60 -12.84
C GLU A 72 -17.24 -7.50 -12.13
N LYS A 73 -17.54 -8.79 -11.95
CA LYS A 73 -16.59 -9.77 -11.41
C LYS A 73 -15.34 -9.98 -12.27
N ASP A 74 -15.37 -9.56 -13.52
CA ASP A 74 -14.29 -9.70 -14.49
C ASP A 74 -13.44 -8.41 -14.63
N ILE A 75 -13.54 -7.53 -13.63
CA ILE A 75 -12.63 -6.39 -13.44
C ILE A 75 -11.37 -6.89 -12.73
N TYR A 76 -10.21 -6.61 -13.32
CA TYR A 76 -8.92 -6.86 -12.68
C TYR A 76 -8.55 -5.70 -11.75
N THR A 77 -8.27 -5.97 -10.49
CA THR A 77 -7.96 -4.93 -9.49
C THR A 77 -6.58 -5.08 -8.90
N THR A 78 -5.91 -3.95 -8.69
CA THR A 78 -4.56 -3.87 -8.11
C THR A 78 -4.40 -2.59 -7.30
N ILE A 79 -3.37 -2.53 -6.45
CA ILE A 79 -3.04 -1.41 -5.59
C ILE A 79 -1.70 -0.82 -6.00
N VAL A 80 -1.67 0.51 -6.12
CA VAL A 80 -0.45 1.30 -6.27
C VAL A 80 -0.29 2.16 -5.03
N LYS A 81 0.74 1.88 -4.22
CA LYS A 81 1.07 2.62 -3.00
C LYS A 81 2.28 3.51 -3.27
N ILE A 82 2.13 4.80 -3.00
CA ILE A 82 3.13 5.83 -3.28
C ILE A 82 3.44 6.58 -1.98
N PRO A 83 4.66 6.44 -1.41
CA PRO A 83 5.05 7.18 -0.21
C PRO A 83 5.12 8.69 -0.49
N GLY A 84 4.78 9.51 0.49
CA GLY A 84 4.89 10.96 0.41
C GLY A 84 4.51 11.67 1.70
N SER A 85 4.71 12.99 1.71
CA SER A 85 4.45 13.86 2.85
C SER A 85 3.03 14.43 2.90
N TYR A 86 2.13 13.99 2.00
CA TYR A 86 0.79 14.58 1.80
C TYR A 86 -0.02 14.78 3.08
N VAL A 87 0.10 13.85 4.04
CA VAL A 87 -0.58 13.93 5.35
C VAL A 87 -0.16 15.19 6.12
N PHE A 88 1.12 15.58 6.03
CA PHE A 88 1.63 16.78 6.67
C PHE A 88 1.18 18.04 5.97
N ASP A 89 1.12 18.01 4.64
CA ASP A 89 0.63 19.12 3.82
C ASP A 89 -0.85 19.41 4.16
N GLU A 90 -1.68 18.36 4.25
CA GLU A 90 -3.08 18.49 4.69
C GLU A 90 -3.21 19.00 6.14
N MET A 91 -2.36 18.56 7.06
CA MET A 91 -2.38 19.04 8.46
C MET A 91 -2.05 20.52 8.56
N ASN A 92 -1.06 20.97 7.77
CA ASN A 92 -0.68 22.37 7.69
C ASN A 92 -1.80 23.22 7.10
N GLU A 93 -2.44 22.77 6.02
CA GLU A 93 -3.59 23.45 5.41
C GLU A 93 -4.78 23.55 6.36
N LYS A 94 -5.00 22.52 7.19
CA LYS A 94 -6.06 22.49 8.22
C LYS A 94 -5.70 23.29 9.48
N GLY A 95 -4.52 23.93 9.53
CA GLY A 95 -4.09 24.76 10.66
C GLY A 95 -3.94 23.99 11.96
N VAL A 96 -3.57 22.70 11.90
CA VAL A 96 -3.35 21.89 13.10
C VAL A 96 -2.11 22.41 13.83
N GLU A 97 -2.33 23.07 14.98
CA GLU A 97 -1.24 23.49 15.87
C GLU A 97 -0.39 22.28 16.29
N ASP A 98 0.94 22.45 16.26
CA ASP A 98 1.94 21.40 16.50
C ASP A 98 1.90 20.21 15.55
N ALA A 99 1.45 20.40 14.29
CA ALA A 99 1.61 19.39 13.26
C ALA A 99 3.10 18.97 13.19
N PRO A 100 3.43 17.68 13.38
CA PRO A 100 4.79 17.23 13.18
C PRO A 100 5.19 17.52 11.75
N LYS A 101 6.38 18.09 11.58
CA LYS A 101 6.88 18.38 10.25
C LYS A 101 7.33 17.10 9.56
N ALA A 102 7.12 17.03 8.25
CA ALA A 102 7.56 15.92 7.42
C ALA A 102 9.07 15.63 7.56
N GLU A 103 9.88 16.66 7.82
CA GLU A 103 11.33 16.55 8.07
C GLU A 103 11.70 15.68 9.28
N TYR A 104 10.77 15.46 10.22
CA TYR A 104 11.00 14.58 11.37
C TYR A 104 10.89 13.10 11.01
N LEU A 105 10.30 12.76 9.86
CA LEU A 105 10.20 11.38 9.40
C LEU A 105 11.07 11.18 8.17
N ASN A 106 12.00 10.23 8.25
CA ASN A 106 12.74 9.78 7.09
C ASN A 106 11.87 8.84 6.22
N ILE A 107 10.81 9.37 5.61
CA ILE A 107 9.85 8.60 4.79
C ILE A 107 10.56 7.82 3.67
N PRO A 108 11.55 8.36 2.95
CA PRO A 108 12.31 7.59 1.97
C PRO A 108 12.98 6.33 2.56
N GLU A 109 13.50 6.42 3.79
CA GLU A 109 14.10 5.28 4.48
C GLU A 109 13.06 4.27 4.98
N MET A 110 11.92 4.74 5.48
CA MET A 110 10.80 3.85 5.85
C MET A 110 10.32 3.06 4.63
N HIS A 111 10.13 3.74 3.49
CA HIS A 111 9.77 3.11 2.22
C HIS A 111 10.87 2.16 1.72
N THR A 112 12.15 2.54 1.84
CA THR A 112 13.27 1.64 1.50
C THR A 112 13.23 0.36 2.31
N THR A 113 12.92 0.46 3.60
CA THR A 113 12.74 -0.69 4.49
C THR A 113 11.58 -1.58 4.02
N GLU A 114 10.44 -1.00 3.65
CA GLU A 114 9.29 -1.72 3.11
C GLU A 114 9.62 -2.42 1.77
N VAL A 115 10.26 -1.73 0.84
CA VAL A 115 10.72 -2.30 -0.45
C VAL A 115 11.68 -3.48 -0.22
N ASN A 116 12.65 -3.32 0.68
CA ASN A 116 13.60 -4.38 1.03
C ASN A 116 12.90 -5.60 1.63
N PHE A 117 11.90 -5.39 2.49
CA PHE A 117 11.09 -6.46 3.05
C PHE A 117 10.43 -7.28 1.93
N TYR A 118 9.70 -6.63 1.03
CA TYR A 118 9.03 -7.33 -0.06
C TYR A 118 10.01 -8.00 -1.02
N ASN A 119 11.12 -7.36 -1.38
CA ASN A 119 12.11 -7.95 -2.27
C ASN A 119 12.77 -9.21 -1.69
N ILE A 120 12.95 -9.28 -0.36
CA ILE A 120 13.51 -10.45 0.31
C ILE A 120 12.45 -11.55 0.49
N PHE A 121 11.23 -11.19 0.87
CA PHE A 121 10.27 -12.14 1.41
C PHE A 121 9.10 -12.53 0.49
N LYS A 122 8.80 -11.78 -0.58
CA LYS A 122 7.64 -12.03 -1.45
C LYS A 122 7.55 -13.46 -1.98
N ASN A 123 8.69 -14.07 -2.29
CA ASN A 123 8.77 -15.45 -2.81
C ASN A 123 8.97 -16.50 -1.70
N LYS A 124 9.26 -16.09 -0.46
CA LYS A 124 9.55 -16.99 0.66
C LYS A 124 8.33 -17.25 1.54
N ILE A 125 7.44 -16.26 1.67
CA ILE A 125 6.20 -16.33 2.46
C ILE A 125 4.95 -15.95 1.65
N PRO A 126 4.76 -16.51 0.44
CA PRO A 126 3.72 -16.06 -0.50
C PRO A 126 2.29 -16.27 0.03
N LYS A 127 2.08 -17.11 1.06
CA LYS A 127 0.74 -17.37 1.60
C LYS A 127 0.16 -16.20 2.41
N ILE A 128 1.01 -15.33 2.95
CA ILE A 128 0.58 -14.25 3.85
C ILE A 128 0.93 -12.85 3.33
N LEU A 129 1.76 -12.75 2.29
CA LEU A 129 2.05 -11.48 1.63
C LEU A 129 1.18 -11.29 0.39
N PRO A 130 0.84 -10.05 0.02
CA PRO A 130 0.30 -9.75 -1.30
C PRO A 130 1.33 -10.11 -2.38
N THR A 131 0.85 -10.46 -3.56
CA THR A 131 1.72 -10.50 -4.74
C THR A 131 2.24 -9.10 -5.02
N VAL A 132 3.55 -8.94 -5.21
CA VAL A 132 4.19 -7.65 -5.52
C VAL A 132 4.70 -7.67 -6.95
N TYR A 133 4.04 -6.88 -7.81
CA TYR A 133 4.31 -6.79 -9.23
C TYR A 133 5.52 -5.91 -9.51
N PHE A 134 5.67 -4.80 -8.80
CA PHE A 134 6.78 -3.86 -8.99
C PHE A 134 7.12 -3.11 -7.72
N THR A 135 8.41 -2.79 -7.55
CA THR A 135 8.93 -1.97 -6.46
C THR A 135 9.91 -0.94 -7.01
N GLN A 136 9.85 0.28 -6.48
CA GLN A 136 10.76 1.37 -6.81
C GLN A 136 11.14 2.09 -5.53
N LEU A 137 12.45 2.23 -5.29
CA LEU A 137 12.96 3.01 -4.17
C LEU A 137 12.63 4.49 -4.37
N TRP A 138 12.47 5.22 -3.27
CA TRP A 138 12.37 6.68 -3.32
C TRP A 138 13.80 7.24 -3.29
N ILE A 139 14.20 7.95 -4.35
CA ILE A 139 15.45 8.71 -4.37
C ILE A 139 15.12 10.21 -4.43
N PRO A 140 15.27 10.96 -3.30
CA PRO A 140 14.97 12.38 -3.25
C PRO A 140 15.64 13.17 -4.37
N GLY A 141 14.88 14.07 -5.02
CA GLY A 141 15.33 14.88 -6.15
C GLY A 141 15.47 14.13 -7.48
N LYS A 142 15.21 12.81 -7.55
CA LYS A 142 15.25 12.04 -8.79
C LYS A 142 13.90 11.43 -9.17
N HIS A 143 13.32 10.61 -8.30
CA HIS A 143 12.02 9.97 -8.54
C HIS A 143 11.36 9.54 -7.22
N GLN A 144 10.03 9.48 -7.20
CA GLN A 144 9.27 9.01 -6.04
C GLN A 144 9.42 7.49 -5.88
N GLY A 145 9.16 7.00 -4.66
CA GLY A 145 9.02 5.57 -4.42
C GLY A 145 7.68 5.04 -4.92
N CYS A 146 7.56 3.73 -5.11
CA CYS A 146 6.28 3.09 -5.39
C CYS A 146 6.31 1.59 -5.08
N LEU A 147 5.16 1.05 -4.70
CA LEU A 147 4.85 -0.37 -4.70
C LEU A 147 3.58 -0.62 -5.53
N HIS A 148 3.66 -1.58 -6.44
CA HIS A 148 2.51 -2.07 -7.19
C HIS A 148 2.24 -3.52 -6.78
N MET A 149 1.04 -3.77 -6.24
CA MET A 149 0.74 -5.03 -5.55
C MET A 149 -0.71 -5.48 -5.72
N GLU A 150 -0.97 -6.73 -5.36
CA GLU A 150 -2.29 -7.36 -5.36
C GLU A 150 -3.31 -6.56 -4.53
N ASP A 151 -4.54 -6.42 -5.06
CA ASP A 151 -5.68 -5.93 -4.29
C ASP A 151 -6.22 -7.01 -3.35
N LEU A 152 -6.01 -6.83 -2.04
CA LEU A 152 -6.49 -7.73 -1.00
C LEU A 152 -7.91 -7.41 -0.53
N SER A 153 -8.59 -6.37 -1.04
CA SER A 153 -9.86 -5.88 -0.48
C SER A 153 -11.00 -6.91 -0.49
N LYS A 154 -10.91 -7.95 -1.32
CA LYS A 154 -11.90 -9.04 -1.38
C LYS A 154 -11.71 -10.11 -0.30
N ARG A 155 -10.54 -10.17 0.34
CA ARG A 155 -10.15 -11.24 1.29
C ARG A 155 -9.46 -10.74 2.56
N GLY A 156 -9.22 -9.45 2.67
CA GLY A 156 -8.59 -8.81 3.82
C GLY A 156 -9.33 -7.52 4.19
N ALA A 157 -9.15 -7.10 5.44
CA ALA A 157 -9.68 -5.85 5.96
C ALA A 157 -8.59 -5.19 6.82
N GLY A 158 -8.56 -3.85 6.80
CA GLY A 158 -7.86 -3.09 7.82
C GLY A 158 -8.64 -3.18 9.12
N LEU A 159 -7.93 -3.37 10.23
CA LEU A 159 -8.51 -3.30 11.56
C LEU A 159 -8.28 -1.90 12.11
N ASN A 160 -9.29 -1.32 12.75
CA ASN A 160 -9.02 -0.13 13.54
C ASN A 160 -8.31 -0.53 14.83
N PHE A 161 -7.33 0.26 15.25
CA PHE A 161 -6.46 -0.07 16.39
C PHE A 161 -7.16 -0.11 17.76
N TYR A 162 -8.40 0.38 17.84
CA TYR A 162 -9.26 0.34 19.02
C TYR A 162 -10.34 -0.75 18.94
N ASP A 163 -10.46 -1.43 17.79
CA ASP A 163 -11.42 -2.53 17.66
C ASP A 163 -10.84 -3.78 18.32
N CYS A 164 -11.64 -4.40 19.19
CA CYS A 164 -11.30 -5.69 19.77
C CYS A 164 -11.40 -6.80 18.71
N LEU A 165 -10.48 -7.75 18.78
CA LEU A 165 -10.51 -8.93 17.92
C LEU A 165 -11.37 -10.02 18.53
N ASN A 166 -12.19 -10.66 17.69
CA ASN A 166 -12.88 -11.87 18.09
C ASN A 166 -11.91 -13.07 18.09
N HIS A 167 -12.33 -14.16 18.73
CA HIS A 167 -11.51 -15.37 18.88
C HIS A 167 -11.03 -15.96 17.54
N ALA A 168 -11.84 -15.88 16.49
CA ALA A 168 -11.48 -16.39 15.17
C ALA A 168 -10.38 -15.52 14.52
N GLN A 169 -10.47 -14.20 14.65
CA GLN A 169 -9.43 -13.26 14.19
C GLN A 169 -8.11 -13.48 14.95
N ILE A 170 -8.15 -13.60 16.28
CA ILE A 170 -6.96 -13.89 17.10
C ILE A 170 -6.29 -15.19 16.64
N LYS A 171 -7.07 -16.27 16.47
CA LYS A 171 -6.54 -17.55 15.94
C LYS A 171 -5.93 -17.42 14.55
N SER A 172 -6.53 -16.61 13.68
CA SER A 172 -5.99 -16.34 12.33
C SER A 172 -4.64 -15.63 12.41
N ILE A 173 -4.51 -14.58 13.22
CA ILE A 173 -3.27 -13.84 13.43
C ILE A 173 -2.18 -14.75 14.01
N ILE A 174 -2.49 -15.54 15.04
CA ILE A 174 -1.52 -16.48 15.63
C ILE A 174 -1.02 -17.49 14.58
N ARG A 175 -1.90 -18.04 13.74
CA ARG A 175 -1.50 -18.94 12.65
C ARG A 175 -0.63 -18.24 11.61
N GLY A 176 -0.98 -17.01 11.23
CA GLY A 176 -0.20 -16.19 10.31
C GLY A 176 1.20 -15.90 10.85
N MET A 177 1.32 -15.51 12.13
CA MET A 177 2.61 -15.27 12.80
C MET A 177 3.43 -16.56 12.94
N ALA A 178 2.79 -17.68 13.31
CA ALA A 178 3.48 -18.97 13.39
C ALA A 178 4.02 -19.41 12.02
N TYR A 179 3.24 -19.23 10.95
CA TYR A 179 3.69 -19.46 9.58
C TYR A 179 4.85 -18.54 9.21
N PHE A 180 4.73 -17.24 9.46
CA PHE A 180 5.78 -16.26 9.21
C PHE A 180 7.09 -16.63 9.91
N HIS A 181 7.05 -16.89 11.22
CA HIS A 181 8.23 -17.29 11.99
C HIS A 181 8.84 -18.60 11.49
N LYS A 182 8.01 -19.60 11.18
CA LYS A 182 8.49 -20.86 10.61
C LYS A 182 9.27 -20.61 9.32
N GLU A 183 8.71 -19.87 8.38
CA GLU A 183 9.36 -19.62 7.09
C GLU A 183 10.62 -18.76 7.25
N LEU A 184 10.63 -17.77 8.16
CA LEU A 184 11.83 -16.98 8.50
C LEU A 184 12.96 -17.86 9.04
N LEU A 185 12.66 -18.82 9.93
CA LEU A 185 13.65 -19.76 10.47
C LEU A 185 14.24 -20.69 9.41
N CYS A 186 13.53 -20.90 8.29
CA CYS A 186 14.02 -21.67 7.15
C CYS A 186 14.74 -20.82 6.10
N CYS A 187 14.73 -19.49 6.23
CA CYS A 187 15.46 -18.59 5.33
C CYS A 187 16.95 -18.55 5.68
N ASP A 188 17.81 -18.42 4.68
CA ASP A 188 19.23 -18.09 4.92
C ASP A 188 19.33 -16.82 5.77
N GLU A 189 19.94 -16.95 6.94
CA GLU A 189 20.09 -15.89 7.94
C GLU A 189 20.78 -14.66 7.34
N LYS A 190 21.79 -14.87 6.48
CA LYS A 190 22.51 -13.78 5.80
C LYS A 190 21.63 -12.97 4.86
N SER A 191 20.53 -13.56 4.40
CA SER A 191 19.60 -12.90 3.49
C SER A 191 18.76 -11.80 4.15
N TRP A 192 18.60 -11.82 5.49
CA TRP A 192 17.69 -10.90 6.20
C TRP A 192 18.20 -10.35 7.53
N ARG A 193 19.06 -11.06 8.26
CA ARG A 193 19.50 -10.64 9.60
C ARG A 193 20.27 -9.32 9.53
N GLY A 194 19.92 -8.39 10.42
CA GLY A 194 20.55 -7.06 10.50
C GLY A 194 20.11 -6.06 9.42
N LYS A 195 19.26 -6.46 8.45
CA LYS A 195 18.77 -5.57 7.38
C LYS A 195 17.56 -4.73 7.78
N PHE A 196 16.97 -5.02 8.94
CA PHE A 196 15.79 -4.34 9.48
C PHE A 196 16.06 -3.87 10.92
N PRO A 197 17.04 -2.98 11.14
CA PRO A 197 17.31 -2.47 12.48
C PRO A 197 16.10 -1.68 12.98
N ILE A 198 15.70 -1.94 14.23
CA ILE A 198 14.76 -1.07 14.92
C ILE A 198 15.50 0.22 15.22
N LYS A 199 15.13 1.30 14.53
CA LYS A 199 15.65 2.63 14.86
C LYS A 199 14.91 3.17 16.06
N ILE A 200 15.57 3.09 17.22
CA ILE A 200 15.02 3.55 18.50
C ILE A 200 14.63 5.03 18.43
N GLU A 201 15.30 5.84 17.63
CA GLU A 201 14.98 7.26 17.35
C GLU A 201 13.51 7.50 16.91
N MET A 202 12.90 6.54 16.21
CA MET A 202 11.48 6.59 15.83
C MET A 202 10.55 6.39 17.04
N PHE A 203 11.02 5.68 18.06
CA PHE A 203 10.34 5.43 19.33
C PHE A 203 10.77 6.40 20.46
N GLU A 204 11.89 7.10 20.34
CA GLU A 204 12.28 8.18 21.27
C GLU A 204 11.30 9.36 21.19
N ASN A 205 10.65 9.50 20.03
CA ASN A 205 9.53 10.40 19.84
C ASN A 205 8.18 9.67 19.92
N LEU A 206 8.09 8.49 20.56
CA LEU A 206 6.86 7.71 20.61
C LEU A 206 5.71 8.52 21.20
N ASP A 207 5.94 9.35 22.21
CA ASP A 207 4.89 10.21 22.77
C ASP A 207 4.37 11.22 21.74
N ARG A 208 5.26 11.85 20.95
CA ARG A 208 4.88 12.75 19.85
C ARG A 208 4.22 12.01 18.69
N PHE A 209 4.66 10.79 18.41
CA PHE A 209 4.08 9.92 17.40
C PHE A 209 2.67 9.50 17.83
N VAL A 210 2.50 9.07 19.08
CA VAL A 210 1.20 8.75 19.68
C VAL A 210 0.31 9.99 19.73
N GLU A 211 0.85 11.17 20.05
CA GLU A 211 0.10 12.42 20.05
C GLU A 211 -0.33 12.83 18.64
N MET A 212 0.56 12.73 17.65
CA MET A 212 0.25 12.92 16.23
C MET A 212 -0.87 11.99 15.79
N PHE A 213 -0.72 10.69 16.02
CA PHE A 213 -1.76 9.72 15.70
C PHE A 213 -3.04 10.06 16.46
N SER A 214 -2.99 10.41 17.74
CA SER A 214 -4.16 10.77 18.56
C SER A 214 -4.88 12.04 18.09
N LYS A 215 -4.16 13.09 17.67
CA LYS A 215 -4.74 14.33 17.13
C LYS A 215 -5.38 14.08 15.76
N THR A 216 -4.66 13.38 14.87
CA THR A 216 -5.19 12.94 13.57
C THR A 216 -6.43 12.08 13.77
N PHE A 217 -6.37 11.17 14.74
CA PHE A 217 -7.42 10.22 15.06
C PHE A 217 -8.67 10.88 15.69
N LYS A 218 -8.50 11.87 16.57
CA LYS A 218 -9.62 12.71 17.06
C LYS A 218 -10.27 13.54 15.94
N GLY A 219 -9.50 13.95 14.94
CA GLY A 219 -10.02 14.59 13.73
C GLY A 219 -10.87 13.65 12.88
N TYR A 220 -10.43 12.39 12.72
CA TYR A 220 -11.19 11.36 11.99
C TYR A 220 -12.46 10.92 12.72
N LEU A 221 -12.41 10.71 14.03
CA LEU A 221 -13.58 10.32 14.83
C LEU A 221 -14.71 11.37 14.82
N LYS A 222 -14.40 12.64 14.54
CA LYS A 222 -15.42 13.69 14.39
C LYS A 222 -16.15 13.67 13.05
N ASN A 223 -15.57 13.03 12.02
CA ASN A 223 -16.06 13.06 10.64
C ASN A 223 -16.54 11.70 10.12
N ASP A 224 -16.38 10.61 10.89
CA ASP A 224 -16.93 9.31 10.54
C ASP A 224 -18.41 9.24 10.98
N PRO A 225 -19.39 9.05 10.08
CA PRO A 225 -20.74 8.74 10.52
C PRO A 225 -20.73 7.40 11.26
N PRO A 226 -21.58 7.23 12.30
CA PRO A 226 -21.68 5.96 13.01
C PRO A 226 -22.26 4.92 12.06
N ASN A 227 -21.39 4.15 11.40
CA ASN A 227 -21.79 2.95 10.70
C ASN A 227 -21.98 1.84 11.74
N PHE A 228 -23.21 1.70 12.22
CA PHE A 228 -23.75 0.47 12.78
C PHE A 228 -24.55 -0.26 11.71
#